data_AF-A0A455UFS4-F1
#
_entry.id   AF-A0A455UFS4-F1
#
_cell.length_a   1.000
_cell.length_b   1.000
_cell.length_c   1.000
_cell.angle_alpha   90.00
_cell.angle_beta   90.00
_cell.angle_gamma   90.00
#
_symmetry.space_group_name_H-M   'P 1'
#
loop_
_entity.id
_entity.type
_entity.pdbx_description
1 polymer ?
#
loop_
_entity_poly.entity_id
_entity_poly.type
_entity_poly.pdbx_seq_one_letter_code
_entity_poly.pdbx_strand_id
1 'polypeptide(L)'
;MICFFPIVVNVATGLATLEPEMEDVLRVLGARRMDVLLKVGLPRSLPYFFASLKVAITLAFVGTVVSETVASNQGIGYLMMSAGSQMRMGLVFAGLLVISAMAMVMYELLPN
;
A
#
# COMPACT_ATOMS: atom_id res chain seq x y z
N MET A 1 -11.41 4.12 -1.94
CA MET A 1 -11.85 2.72 -1.73
C MET A 1 -10.96 1.68 -2.42
N ILE A 2 -10.33 1.99 -3.56
CA ILE A 2 -9.50 1.04 -4.35
C ILE A 2 -8.29 0.49 -3.57
N CYS A 3 -7.73 1.26 -2.64
CA CYS A 3 -6.56 0.89 -1.84
C CYS A 3 -6.89 0.10 -0.55
N PHE A 4 -8.10 0.22 0.01
CA PHE A 4 -8.45 -0.40 1.29
C PHE A 4 -8.74 -1.90 1.17
N PHE A 5 -9.45 -2.29 0.12
CA PHE A 5 -9.83 -3.68 -0.13
C PHE A 5 -8.64 -4.65 -0.28
N PRO A 6 -7.62 -4.36 -1.12
CA PRO A 6 -6.46 -5.25 -1.24
C PRO A 6 -5.60 -5.33 0.03
N ILE A 7 -5.57 -4.28 0.86
CA ILE A 7 -4.89 -4.33 2.17
C ILE A 7 -5.63 -5.32 3.08
N VAL A 8 -6.95 -5.16 3.25
CA VAL A 8 -7.75 -6.03 4.12
C VAL A 8 -7.71 -7.49 3.65
N VAL A 9 -7.82 -7.74 2.35
CA VAL A 9 -7.79 -9.10 1.78
C VAL A 9 -6.43 -9.75 2.01
N ASN A 10 -5.32 -9.08 1.71
CA ASN A 10 -4.00 -9.68 1.91
C ASN A 10 -3.65 -9.89 3.38
N VAL A 11 -4.12 -9.02 4.28
CA VAL A 11 -3.96 -9.23 5.72
C VAL A 11 -4.78 -10.41 6.20
N ALA A 12 -6.03 -10.53 5.74
CA ALA A 12 -6.87 -11.69 6.04
C ALA A 12 -6.28 -12.98 5.47
N THR A 13 -5.72 -12.95 4.27
CA THR A 13 -5.01 -14.09 3.66
C THR A 13 -3.73 -14.43 4.41
N GLY A 14 -2.91 -13.45 4.80
CA GLY A 14 -1.68 -13.67 5.56
C GLY A 14 -1.93 -14.22 6.98
N LEU A 15 -3.07 -13.87 7.58
CA LEU A 15 -3.57 -14.50 8.80
C LEU A 15 -4.11 -15.92 8.55
N ALA A 16 -4.77 -16.16 7.41
CA ALA A 16 -5.31 -17.47 7.06
C ALA A 16 -4.25 -18.50 6.62
N THR A 17 -3.09 -18.05 6.12
CA THR A 17 -1.95 -18.91 5.75
C THR A 17 -1.03 -19.23 6.92
N LEU A 18 -1.39 -18.85 8.16
CA LEU A 18 -0.68 -19.33 9.35
C LEU A 18 -0.77 -20.86 9.37
N GLU A 19 0.36 -21.53 9.13
CA GLU A 19 0.43 -22.99 9.09
C GLU A 19 -0.11 -23.59 10.39
N PRO A 20 -1.09 -24.52 10.30
CA PRO A 20 -1.69 -25.16 11.46
C PRO A 20 -0.68 -25.91 12.35
N GLU A 21 0.47 -26.33 11.79
CA GLU A 21 1.55 -26.96 12.54
C GLU A 21 2.18 -26.07 13.62
N MET A 22 2.26 -24.75 13.40
CA MET A 22 2.75 -23.84 14.46
C MET A 22 1.71 -23.62 15.56
N GLU A 23 0.42 -23.67 15.20
CA GLU A 23 -0.67 -23.55 16.16
C GLU A 23 -0.67 -24.76 17.11
N ASP A 24 -0.45 -25.97 16.60
CA ASP A 24 -0.36 -27.19 17.40
C ASP A 24 0.86 -27.19 18.34
N VAL A 25 2.04 -26.76 17.87
CA VAL A 25 3.25 -26.66 18.72
C VAL A 25 3.07 -25.65 19.86
N LEU A 26 2.47 -24.48 19.58
CA LEU A 26 2.20 -23.46 20.59
C LEU A 26 1.12 -23.88 21.58
N ARG A 27 0.15 -24.67 21.13
CA ARG A 27 -0.93 -25.21 21.97
C ARG A 27 -0.41 -26.30 22.91
N VAL A 28 0.54 -27.14 22.46
CA VAL A 28 1.25 -28.11 23.30
C VAL A 28 2.13 -27.42 24.36
N LEU A 29 2.67 -26.24 24.05
CA LEU A 29 3.44 -25.39 24.99
C LEU A 29 2.57 -24.56 25.96
N GLY A 30 1.23 -24.66 25.89
CA GLY A 30 0.31 -23.97 26.80
C GLY A 30 0.05 -22.49 26.47
N ALA A 31 0.38 -22.04 25.26
CA ALA A 31 0.15 -20.66 24.84
C ALA A 31 -1.36 -20.35 24.71
N ARG A 32 -1.79 -19.18 25.22
CA ARG A 32 -3.16 -18.68 25.02
C ARG A 32 -3.32 -18.21 23.56
N ARG A 33 -4.54 -18.29 23.01
CA ARG A 33 -4.85 -17.84 21.62
C ARG A 33 -4.34 -16.42 21.31
N MET A 34 -4.37 -15.51 22.29
CA MET A 34 -3.82 -14.15 22.11
C MET A 34 -2.29 -14.11 22.04
N ASP A 35 -1.57 -14.97 22.76
CA ASP A 35 -0.11 -15.06 22.66
C ASP A 35 0.31 -15.59 21.30
N VAL A 36 -0.40 -16.60 20.79
CA VAL A 36 -0.18 -17.14 19.43
C VAL A 36 -0.39 -16.05 18.39
N LEU A 37 -1.48 -15.29 18.51
CA LEU A 37 -1.85 -14.26 17.55
C LEU A 37 -0.90 -13.05 17.57
N LEU A 38 -0.45 -12.61 18.76
CA LEU A 38 0.44 -11.45 18.91
C LEU A 38 1.92 -11.77 18.70
N LYS A 39 2.43 -12.93 19.19
CA LYS A 39 3.86 -13.26 19.13
C LYS A 39 4.25 -14.09 17.92
N VAL A 40 3.31 -14.76 17.25
CA VAL A 40 3.59 -15.60 16.08
C VAL A 40 2.78 -15.12 14.88
N GLY A 41 1.48 -14.94 15.03
CA GLY A 41 0.59 -14.48 13.95
C GLY A 41 0.96 -13.10 13.40
N LEU A 42 1.11 -12.10 14.28
CA LEU A 42 1.44 -10.72 13.92
C LEU A 42 2.82 -10.59 13.23
N PRO A 43 3.93 -11.12 13.79
CA PRO A 43 5.23 -11.05 13.11
C PRO A 43 5.31 -11.86 11.82
N ARG A 44 4.57 -12.97 11.68
CA ARG A 44 4.52 -13.70 10.39
C ARG A 44 3.67 -13.02 9.32
N SER A 45 2.63 -12.30 9.74
CA SER A 45 1.73 -11.57 8.82
C SER A 45 2.26 -10.17 8.48
N LEU A 46 3.18 -9.62 9.28
CA LEU A 46 3.83 -8.32 9.02
C LEU A 46 4.48 -8.23 7.62
N PRO A 47 5.27 -9.20 7.13
CA PRO A 47 5.79 -9.20 5.76
C PRO A 47 4.69 -9.16 4.69
N TYR A 48 3.61 -9.94 4.87
CA TYR A 48 2.46 -9.94 3.95
C TYR A 48 1.68 -8.62 4.01
N PHE A 49 1.58 -8.01 5.18
CA PHE A 49 1.02 -6.68 5.38
C PHE A 49 1.86 -5.62 4.62
N PHE A 50 3.19 -5.63 4.76
CA PHE A 50 4.05 -4.69 4.04
C PHE A 50 4.04 -4.93 2.53
N ALA A 51 4.04 -6.18 2.08
CA ALA A 51 3.94 -6.52 0.65
C ALA A 51 2.63 -5.99 0.03
N SER A 52 1.51 -6.15 0.73
CA SER A 52 0.22 -5.65 0.26
C SER A 52 0.09 -4.14 0.36
N LEU A 53 0.69 -3.52 1.37
CA LEU A 53 0.76 -2.07 1.51
C LEU A 53 1.58 -1.44 0.38
N LYS A 54 2.69 -2.08 -0.07
CA LYS A 54 3.45 -1.63 -1.25
C LYS A 54 2.57 -1.55 -2.51
N VAL A 55 1.74 -2.55 -2.77
CA VAL A 55 0.82 -2.54 -3.93
C VAL A 55 -0.27 -1.48 -3.77
N ALA A 56 -0.82 -1.35 -2.56
CA ALA A 56 -1.88 -0.39 -2.27
C ALA A 56 -1.42 1.07 -2.42
N ILE A 57 -0.16 1.38 -2.05
CA ILE A 57 0.43 2.70 -2.22
C ILE A 57 0.49 3.08 -3.71
N THR A 58 0.93 2.18 -4.59
CA THR A 58 0.98 2.44 -6.03
C THR A 58 -0.41 2.72 -6.60
N LEU A 59 -1.41 1.94 -6.20
CA LEU A 59 -2.80 2.15 -6.59
C LEU A 59 -3.39 3.44 -6.04
N ALA A 60 -3.00 3.83 -4.82
CA ALA A 60 -3.42 5.09 -4.21
C ALA A 60 -2.89 6.30 -4.97
N PHE A 61 -1.62 6.28 -5.40
CA PHE A 61 -1.06 7.35 -6.24
C PHE A 61 -1.82 7.51 -7.56
N VAL A 62 -2.12 6.41 -8.25
CA VAL A 62 -2.92 6.44 -9.48
C VAL A 62 -4.32 7.01 -9.20
N GLY A 63 -4.97 6.55 -8.14
CA GLY A 63 -6.28 7.05 -7.72
C GLY A 63 -6.28 8.54 -7.37
N THR A 64 -5.26 9.01 -6.66
CA THR A 64 -5.11 10.43 -6.31
C THR A 64 -4.93 11.27 -7.56
N VAL A 65 -4.04 10.91 -8.49
CA VAL A 65 -3.82 11.67 -9.73
C VAL A 65 -5.10 11.77 -10.56
N VAL A 66 -5.84 10.66 -10.72
CA VAL A 66 -7.13 10.65 -11.44
C VAL A 66 -8.20 11.46 -10.70
N SER A 67 -8.21 11.43 -9.36
CA SER A 67 -9.15 12.24 -8.58
C SER A 67 -8.82 13.74 -8.64
N GLU A 68 -7.53 14.08 -8.69
CA GLU A 68 -7.06 15.45 -8.78
C GLU A 68 -7.36 16.06 -10.16
N THR A 69 -7.35 15.26 -11.23
CA THR A 69 -7.69 15.76 -12.57
C THR A 69 -9.20 15.99 -12.75
N VAL A 70 -10.05 15.22 -12.08
CA VAL A 70 -11.51 15.25 -12.29
C VAL A 70 -12.25 16.08 -11.24
N ALA A 71 -11.85 16.01 -9.98
CA ALA A 71 -12.64 16.50 -8.85
C ALA A 71 -11.94 17.58 -8.00
N SER A 72 -10.69 17.94 -8.33
CA SER A 72 -9.93 18.95 -7.59
C SER A 72 -9.47 20.08 -8.50
N ASN A 73 -9.42 21.30 -7.96
CA ASN A 73 -8.82 22.46 -8.64
C ASN A 73 -7.41 22.77 -8.11
N GLN A 74 -6.83 21.83 -7.35
CA GLN A 74 -5.48 21.87 -6.78
C GLN A 74 -4.88 20.46 -6.79
N GLY A 75 -3.55 20.36 -6.94
CA GLY A 75 -2.85 19.09 -6.98
C GLY A 75 -1.91 18.96 -8.18
N ILE A 76 -1.03 17.96 -8.17
CA ILE A 76 -0.06 17.74 -9.24
C ILE A 76 -0.78 17.22 -10.49
N GLY A 77 -1.80 16.37 -10.33
CA GLY A 77 -2.63 15.90 -11.44
C GLY A 77 -3.36 17.05 -12.14
N TYR A 78 -3.96 17.96 -11.37
CA TYR A 78 -4.59 19.17 -11.91
C TYR A 78 -3.57 20.08 -12.61
N LEU A 79 -2.40 20.31 -12.01
CA LEU A 79 -1.36 21.17 -12.55
C LEU A 79 -0.82 20.60 -13.87
N MET A 80 -0.62 19.28 -13.96
CA MET A 80 -0.25 18.60 -15.21
C MET A 80 -1.34 18.73 -16.28
N MET A 81 -2.62 18.60 -15.92
CA MET A 81 -3.73 18.75 -16.86
C MET A 81 -3.81 20.19 -17.39
N SER A 82 -3.72 21.19 -16.51
CA SER A 82 -3.72 22.62 -16.87
C SER A 82 -2.49 23.01 -17.70
N ALA A 83 -1.30 22.51 -17.34
CA ALA A 83 -0.07 22.74 -18.11
C ALA A 83 -0.14 22.07 -19.50
N GLY A 84 -0.77 20.90 -19.60
CA GLY A 84 -1.05 20.22 -20.86
C GLY A 84 -1.94 21.06 -21.78
N SER A 85 -3.02 21.66 -21.25
CA SER A 85 -3.89 22.58 -22.00
C SER A 85 -3.16 23.86 -22.46
N GLN A 86 -2.15 24.31 -21.71
CA GLN A 86 -1.31 25.46 -22.08
C GLN A 86 -0.14 25.08 -23.01
N MET A 87 -0.07 23.84 -23.50
CA MET A 87 1.06 23.29 -24.26
C MET A 87 2.43 23.42 -23.55
N ARG A 88 2.44 23.56 -22.22
CA ARG A 88 3.65 23.65 -21.39
C ARG A 88 4.11 22.25 -21.00
N MET A 89 4.51 21.45 -22.00
CA MET A 89 4.98 20.07 -21.81
C MET A 89 6.09 19.94 -20.75
N GLY A 90 6.97 20.93 -20.61
CA GLY A 90 8.02 20.93 -19.59
C GLY A 90 7.48 20.79 -18.15
N LEU A 91 6.35 21.44 -17.84
CA LEU A 91 5.70 21.30 -16.52
C LEU A 91 5.02 19.94 -16.36
N VAL A 92 4.48 19.37 -17.44
CA VAL A 92 3.86 18.04 -17.42
C VAL A 92 4.91 16.98 -17.10
N PHE A 93 6.07 17.02 -17.76
CA PHE A 93 7.20 16.13 -17.46
C PHE A 93 7.77 16.34 -16.05
N ALA A 94 7.87 17.59 -15.59
CA ALA A 94 8.29 17.88 -14.23
C ALA A 94 7.32 17.28 -13.19
N GLY A 95 6.01 17.45 -13.38
CA GLY A 95 4.99 16.84 -12.50
C GLY A 95 5.04 15.31 -12.50
N LEU A 96 5.25 14.71 -13.67
CA LEU A 96 5.39 13.27 -13.82
C LEU A 96 6.62 12.71 -13.10
N LEU A 97 7.76 13.43 -13.19
CA LEU A 97 8.97 13.09 -12.44
C LEU A 97 8.76 13.20 -10.93
N VAL A 98 8.08 14.25 -10.45
CA VAL A 98 7.80 14.44 -9.02
C VAL A 98 6.93 13.32 -8.48
N ILE A 99 5.83 12.98 -9.18
CA ILE A 99 4.95 11.88 -8.77
C ILE A 99 5.71 10.55 -8.78
N SER A 100 6.52 10.29 -9.81
CA SER A 100 7.31 9.05 -9.90
C SER A 100 8.32 8.95 -8.76
N ALA A 101 9.02 10.05 -8.44
CA ALA A 101 9.95 10.10 -7.33
C ALA A 101 9.25 9.89 -5.99
N MET A 102 8.09 10.52 -5.76
CA MET A 102 7.30 10.32 -4.54
C MET A 102 6.84 8.87 -4.40
N ALA A 103 6.31 8.27 -5.47
CA ALA A 103 5.88 6.88 -5.46
C ALA A 103 7.05 5.93 -5.16
N MET A 104 8.22 6.18 -5.75
CA MET A 104 9.42 5.37 -5.55
C MET A 104 9.97 5.48 -4.12
N VAL A 105 10.06 6.71 -3.58
CA VAL A 105 10.47 6.96 -2.19
C VAL A 105 9.52 6.25 -1.22
N MET A 106 8.22 6.34 -1.46
CA MET A 106 7.22 5.73 -0.59
C MET A 106 7.22 4.20 -0.70
N TYR A 107 7.58 3.64 -1.85
CA TYR A 107 7.77 2.21 -2.05
C TYR A 107 9.03 1.68 -1.33
N GLU A 108 10.14 2.39 -1.39
CA GLU A 108 11.40 2.01 -0.72
C GLU A 108 11.35 2.17 0.79
N LEU A 109 10.56 3.12 1.30
CA LEU A 109 10.43 3.35 2.74
C LEU A 109 9.73 2.17 3.46
N LEU A 110 8.99 1.33 2.73
CA LEU A 110 8.39 0.12 3.30
C LEU A 110 9.42 -1.03 3.38
N PRO A 111 9.63 -1.60 4.58
CA PRO A 111 10.50 -2.76 4.74
C PRO A 111 9.96 -3.97 3.97
N ASN A 112 10.87 -4.85 3.54
CA ASN A 112 10.56 -6.12 2.88
C ASN A 112 10.10 -7.19 3.88
#